data_AF-A0A428MPX4-F1
#
_entry.id   AF-A0A428MPX4-F1
#
_cell.length_a   1.000
_cell.length_b   1.000
_cell.length_c   1.000
_cell.angle_alpha   90.00
_cell.angle_beta   90.00
_cell.angle_gamma   90.00
#
_symmetry.space_group_name_H-M   'P 1'
#
loop_
_entity.id
_entity.type
_entity.pdbx_description
1 polymer ?
#
loop_
_entity_poly.entity_id
_entity_poly.type
_entity_poly.pdbx_seq_one_letter_code
_entity_poly.pdbx_strand_id
1 'polypeptide(L)'
;MATKNMPPGKPRRYLWPAEAVNIAQKKRHPVRLCEELMALTGYDKAACWRFLKKHGVERPGSGSRRTFDPTTVESIMEYVSEHGVRAASQRFHCEAKTLYNLIHRRGYAHYGKDIFSLRQICAHFCVRYSKVISWIEQGLLKAKREQTRTGRPIYSIEFEALQKFCKEHRNLLITRRWPPQRIRFLEEYVFAPKHAELLRTRESKRENSAFDRGEYLDPDDEDLQRRA
;
A
#
# COMPACT_ATOMS: atom_id res chain seq x y z
N MET A 1 -24.50 18.70 -8.56
CA MET A 1 -25.46 17.75 -9.15
C MET A 1 -26.02 16.87 -8.03
N ALA A 2 -27.27 17.12 -7.64
CA ALA A 2 -27.90 16.52 -6.46
C ALA A 2 -28.43 15.10 -6.76
N THR A 3 -28.04 14.12 -5.95
CA THR A 3 -28.62 12.78 -5.95
C THR A 3 -30.03 12.87 -5.36
N LYS A 4 -31.06 12.76 -6.20
CA LYS A 4 -32.46 12.63 -5.76
C LYS A 4 -32.58 11.41 -4.84
N ASN A 5 -32.87 11.66 -3.57
CA ASN A 5 -33.32 10.66 -2.60
C ASN A 5 -34.67 10.11 -3.09
N MET A 6 -34.65 8.96 -3.75
CA MET A 6 -35.84 8.22 -4.13
C MET A 6 -36.38 7.48 -2.89
N PRO A 7 -37.66 7.62 -2.53
CA PRO A 7 -38.22 6.91 -1.38
C PRO A 7 -38.16 5.39 -1.60
N PRO A 8 -38.03 4.57 -0.53
CA PRO A 8 -37.99 3.12 -0.66
C PRO A 8 -39.29 2.63 -1.32
N GLY A 9 -39.19 2.16 -2.56
CA GLY A 9 -40.33 1.66 -3.31
C GLY A 9 -40.99 0.50 -2.58
N LYS A 10 -42.33 0.47 -2.56
CA LYS A 10 -43.13 -0.62 -2.01
C LYS A 10 -42.59 -1.98 -2.49
N PRO A 11 -42.53 -3.03 -1.65
CA PRO A 11 -42.02 -4.33 -2.05
C PRO A 11 -42.82 -4.85 -3.23
N ARG A 12 -42.16 -4.98 -4.39
CA ARG A 12 -42.76 -5.54 -5.60
C ARG A 12 -43.09 -7.01 -5.32
N ARG A 13 -44.36 -7.39 -5.44
CA ARG A 13 -44.77 -8.80 -5.42
C ARG A 13 -44.49 -9.37 -6.82
N TYR A 14 -43.57 -10.31 -6.90
CA TYR A 14 -43.23 -11.02 -8.12
C TYR A 14 -44.12 -12.25 -8.27
N LEU A 15 -44.76 -12.40 -9.43
CA LEU A 15 -45.59 -13.55 -9.77
C LEU A 15 -44.73 -14.52 -10.59
N TRP A 16 -44.30 -15.62 -9.98
CA TRP A 16 -43.40 -16.56 -10.63
C TRP A 16 -44.20 -17.57 -11.46
N PRO A 17 -43.94 -17.70 -12.78
CA PRO A 17 -44.57 -18.72 -13.60
C PRO A 17 -44.07 -20.13 -13.20
N ALA A 18 -44.86 -21.17 -13.45
CA ALA A 18 -44.49 -22.55 -13.12
C ALA A 18 -43.17 -22.98 -13.79
N GLU A 19 -42.91 -22.46 -14.99
CA GLU A 19 -41.66 -22.67 -15.74
C GLU A 19 -40.41 -22.15 -14.99
N ALA A 20 -40.56 -21.13 -14.14
CA ALA A 20 -39.45 -20.63 -13.32
C ALA A 20 -38.96 -21.68 -12.30
N VAL A 21 -39.88 -22.50 -11.76
CA VAL A 21 -39.53 -23.59 -10.84
C VAL A 21 -38.75 -24.68 -11.57
N ASN A 22 -39.18 -25.02 -12.80
CA ASN A 22 -38.46 -25.97 -13.66
C ASN A 22 -37.04 -25.48 -13.96
N ILE A 23 -36.87 -24.19 -14.24
CA ILE A 23 -35.54 -23.58 -14.46
C ILE A 23 -34.69 -23.72 -13.20
N ALA A 24 -35.22 -23.40 -12.01
CA ALA A 24 -34.46 -23.48 -10.75
C ALA A 24 -34.00 -24.91 -10.40
N GLN A 25 -34.72 -25.94 -10.85
CA GLN A 25 -34.38 -27.35 -10.63
C GLN A 25 -33.35 -27.91 -11.64
N LYS A 26 -33.08 -27.21 -12.75
CA LYS A 26 -32.08 -27.65 -13.73
C LYS A 26 -30.70 -27.65 -13.09
N LYS A 27 -29.94 -28.76 -13.23
CA LYS A 27 -28.52 -28.85 -12.85
C LYS A 27 -27.63 -28.08 -13.84
N ARG A 28 -27.74 -26.75 -13.87
CA ARG A 28 -26.89 -25.83 -14.67
C ARG A 28 -26.17 -24.84 -13.77
N HIS A 29 -25.15 -24.16 -14.31
CA HIS A 29 -24.42 -23.14 -13.57
C HIS A 29 -25.36 -22.01 -13.09
N PRO A 30 -25.31 -21.58 -11.81
CA PRO A 30 -26.27 -20.63 -11.22
C PRO A 30 -26.47 -19.32 -11.98
N VAL A 31 -25.41 -18.81 -12.62
CA VAL A 31 -25.48 -17.57 -13.42
C VAL A 31 -26.37 -17.75 -14.65
N ARG A 32 -26.28 -18.89 -15.33
CA ARG A 32 -27.12 -19.20 -16.50
C ARG A 32 -28.58 -19.38 -16.11
N LEU A 33 -28.84 -19.98 -14.94
CA LEU A 33 -30.19 -20.07 -14.39
C LEU A 33 -30.80 -18.68 -14.14
N CYS A 34 -29.99 -17.73 -13.66
CA CYS A 34 -30.42 -16.35 -13.45
C CYS A 34 -30.72 -15.65 -14.78
N GLU A 35 -29.90 -15.86 -15.82
CA GLU A 35 -30.12 -15.29 -17.16
C GLU A 35 -31.39 -15.86 -17.82
N GLU A 36 -31.60 -17.17 -17.71
CA GLU A 36 -32.78 -17.87 -18.22
C GLU A 36 -34.06 -17.38 -17.51
N LEU A 37 -34.01 -17.18 -16.19
CA LEU A 37 -35.11 -16.59 -15.42
C LEU A 37 -35.40 -15.13 -15.80
N MET A 38 -34.35 -14.34 -16.04
CA MET A 38 -34.51 -12.95 -16.46
C MET A 38 -35.14 -12.86 -17.85
N ALA A 39 -34.72 -13.71 -18.79
CA ALA A 39 -35.29 -13.78 -20.14
C ALA A 39 -36.76 -14.22 -20.11
N LEU A 40 -37.12 -15.15 -19.22
CA LEU A 40 -38.48 -15.66 -19.08
C LEU A 40 -39.45 -14.66 -18.42
N THR A 41 -39.01 -13.99 -17.35
CA THR A 41 -39.90 -13.17 -16.51
C THR A 41 -39.80 -11.67 -16.74
N GLY A 42 -38.72 -11.20 -17.38
CA GLY A 42 -38.39 -9.78 -17.46
C GLY A 42 -38.06 -9.13 -16.12
N TYR A 43 -37.88 -9.92 -15.05
CA TYR A 43 -37.62 -9.40 -13.71
C TYR A 43 -36.17 -8.94 -13.54
N ASP A 44 -35.98 -8.06 -12.55
CA ASP A 44 -34.66 -7.58 -12.22
C ASP A 44 -33.78 -8.70 -11.66
N LYS A 45 -32.48 -8.62 -11.94
CA LYS A 45 -31.48 -9.61 -11.54
C LYS A 45 -31.54 -9.93 -10.04
N ALA A 46 -31.85 -8.95 -9.18
CA ALA A 46 -31.94 -9.17 -7.74
C ALA A 46 -33.17 -10.02 -7.35
N ALA A 47 -34.31 -9.85 -8.01
CA ALA A 47 -35.47 -10.72 -7.83
C ALA A 47 -35.19 -12.17 -8.25
N CYS A 48 -34.57 -12.38 -9.42
CA CYS A 48 -34.19 -13.72 -9.89
C CYS A 48 -33.24 -14.42 -8.91
N TRP A 49 -32.25 -13.71 -8.35
CA TRP A 49 -31.38 -14.29 -7.32
C TRP A 49 -32.09 -14.61 -6.01
N ARG A 50 -33.06 -13.81 -5.58
CA ARG A 50 -33.87 -14.11 -4.38
C ARG A 50 -34.70 -15.38 -4.57
N PHE A 51 -35.28 -15.56 -5.77
CA PHE A 51 -36.02 -16.77 -6.12
C PHE A 51 -35.10 -17.99 -6.17
N LEU A 52 -33.97 -17.91 -6.88
CA LEU A 52 -32.98 -18.99 -6.95
C LEU A 52 -32.48 -19.40 -5.56
N LYS A 53 -32.21 -18.43 -4.68
CA LYS A 53 -31.82 -18.69 -3.29
C LYS A 53 -32.89 -19.45 -2.52
N LYS A 54 -34.18 -19.13 -2.71
CA LYS A 54 -35.31 -19.85 -2.09
C LYS A 54 -35.38 -21.30 -2.55
N HIS A 55 -34.93 -21.58 -3.77
CA HIS A 55 -34.87 -22.92 -4.37
C HIS A 55 -33.50 -23.61 -4.20
N GLY A 56 -32.64 -23.13 -3.29
CA GLY A 56 -31.38 -23.78 -2.94
C GLY A 56 -30.20 -23.50 -3.88
N VAL A 57 -30.37 -22.62 -4.88
CA VAL A 57 -29.30 -22.19 -5.78
C VAL A 57 -28.60 -20.97 -5.20
N GLU A 58 -27.40 -21.18 -4.67
CA GLU A 58 -26.60 -20.09 -4.15
C GLU A 58 -25.96 -19.25 -5.26
N ARG A 59 -25.94 -17.93 -5.03
CA ARG A 59 -25.24 -17.01 -5.92
C ARG A 59 -23.73 -17.20 -5.77
N PRO A 60 -22.98 -17.47 -6.86
CA PRO A 60 -21.53 -17.56 -6.83
C PRO A 60 -20.93 -16.27 -6.25
N GLY A 61 -20.02 -16.41 -5.28
CA GLY A 61 -19.39 -15.27 -4.59
C GLY A 61 -20.28 -14.54 -3.57
N SER A 62 -21.44 -15.13 -3.21
CA SER A 62 -22.31 -14.65 -2.12
C SER A 62 -21.90 -15.14 -0.73
N GLY A 63 -20.87 -15.99 -0.64
CA GLY A 63 -20.32 -16.42 0.64
C GLY A 63 -19.94 -15.22 1.51
N SER A 64 -20.15 -15.36 2.82
CA SER A 64 -19.75 -14.34 3.80
C SER A 64 -18.27 -14.02 3.59
N ARG A 65 -17.99 -12.78 3.20
CA ARG A 65 -16.63 -12.35 2.96
C ARG A 65 -15.95 -12.27 4.31
N ARG A 66 -14.77 -12.87 4.44
CA ARG A 66 -13.92 -12.65 5.62
C ARG A 66 -13.66 -11.14 5.73
N THR A 67 -14.23 -10.53 6.75
CA THR A 67 -13.99 -9.15 7.11
C THR A 67 -12.86 -9.13 8.12
N PHE A 68 -11.87 -8.29 7.88
CA PHE A 68 -10.79 -8.04 8.82
C PHE A 68 -11.09 -6.76 9.57
N ASP A 69 -10.78 -6.77 10.86
CA ASP A 69 -10.76 -5.54 11.65
C ASP A 69 -9.75 -4.54 11.04
N PRO A 70 -10.03 -3.22 11.03
CA PRO A 70 -9.12 -2.26 10.43
C PRO A 70 -7.69 -2.31 10.97
N THR A 71 -7.52 -2.57 12.27
CA THR A 71 -6.18 -2.68 12.87
C THR A 71 -5.43 -3.91 12.34
N THR A 72 -6.16 -5.02 12.17
CA THR A 72 -5.63 -6.26 11.59
C THR A 72 -5.28 -6.09 10.12
N VAL A 73 -6.10 -5.35 9.36
CA VAL A 73 -5.78 -5.02 7.94
C VAL A 73 -4.46 -4.28 7.87
N GLU A 74 -4.24 -3.27 8.71
CA GLU A 74 -3.00 -2.49 8.70
C GLU A 74 -1.79 -3.36 9.04
N SER A 75 -1.88 -4.20 10.08
CA SER A 75 -0.80 -5.15 10.42
C SER A 75 -0.53 -6.16 9.31
N ILE A 76 -1.57 -6.63 8.61
CA ILE A 76 -1.42 -7.48 7.43
C ILE A 76 -0.67 -6.73 6.33
N MET A 77 -1.05 -5.49 6.02
CA MET A 77 -0.42 -4.70 4.95
C MET A 77 1.05 -4.39 5.26
N GLU A 78 1.35 -4.03 6.50
CA GLU A 78 2.72 -3.79 6.98
C GLU A 78 3.58 -5.04 6.79
N TYR A 79 3.11 -6.20 7.25
CA TYR A 79 3.84 -7.45 7.10
C TYR A 79 3.95 -7.91 5.64
N VAL A 80 2.91 -7.70 4.82
CA VAL A 80 2.96 -7.96 3.37
C VAL A 80 4.02 -7.08 2.69
N SER A 81 4.16 -5.83 3.11
CA SER A 81 5.16 -4.91 2.52
C SER A 81 6.60 -5.35 2.82
N GLU A 82 6.83 -5.94 4.00
CA GLU A 82 8.16 -6.34 4.47
C GLU A 82 8.54 -7.76 4.03
N HIS A 83 7.60 -8.70 4.07
CA HIS A 83 7.86 -10.14 3.89
C HIS A 83 7.13 -10.76 2.68
N GLY A 84 6.24 -10.01 2.03
CA GLY A 84 5.44 -10.48 0.91
C GLY A 84 4.17 -11.26 1.29
N VAL A 85 3.28 -11.45 0.30
CA VAL A 85 1.94 -12.03 0.49
C VAL A 85 1.98 -13.49 0.96
N ARG A 86 2.96 -14.28 0.50
CA ARG A 86 3.09 -15.70 0.90
C ARG A 86 3.43 -15.85 2.39
N ALA A 87 4.39 -15.06 2.88
CA ALA A 87 4.74 -15.05 4.30
C ALA A 87 3.56 -14.55 5.15
N ALA A 88 2.86 -13.51 4.69
CA ALA A 88 1.67 -12.99 5.37
C ALA A 88 0.53 -14.01 5.46
N SER A 89 0.32 -14.79 4.39
CA SER A 89 -0.67 -15.86 4.36
C SER A 89 -0.45 -16.87 5.47
N GLN A 90 0.81 -17.25 5.71
CA GLN A 90 1.20 -18.16 6.79
C GLN A 90 1.02 -17.51 8.17
N ARG A 91 1.50 -16.28 8.37
CA ARG A 91 1.44 -15.58 9.66
C ARG A 91 0.02 -15.27 10.13
N PHE A 92 -0.86 -14.86 9.23
CA PHE A 92 -2.23 -14.44 9.56
C PHE A 92 -3.27 -15.54 9.32
N HIS A 93 -2.83 -16.78 9.05
CA HIS A 93 -3.68 -17.94 8.79
C HIS A 93 -4.83 -17.61 7.82
N CYS A 94 -4.46 -17.04 6.68
CA CYS A 94 -5.41 -16.61 5.66
C CYS A 94 -4.90 -17.00 4.28
N GLU A 95 -5.80 -17.38 3.38
CA GLU A 95 -5.43 -17.77 2.03
C GLU A 95 -4.81 -16.58 1.29
N ALA A 96 -3.72 -16.82 0.54
CA ALA A 96 -3.06 -15.78 -0.25
C ALA A 96 -4.04 -15.04 -1.19
N LYS A 97 -5.01 -15.76 -1.78
CA LYS A 97 -6.09 -15.17 -2.59
C LYS A 97 -6.94 -14.17 -1.81
N THR A 98 -7.20 -14.44 -0.54
CA THR A 98 -7.93 -13.51 0.35
C THR A 98 -7.12 -12.23 0.56
N LEU A 99 -5.80 -12.36 0.74
CA LEU A 99 -4.91 -11.21 0.88
C LEU A 99 -4.79 -10.39 -0.39
N TYR A 100 -4.61 -11.01 -1.56
CA TYR A 100 -4.62 -10.29 -2.85
C TYR A 100 -5.93 -9.51 -3.05
N ASN A 101 -7.07 -10.14 -2.76
CA ASN A 101 -8.37 -9.47 -2.83
C ASN A 101 -8.48 -8.31 -1.82
N LEU A 102 -7.90 -8.45 -0.62
CA LEU A 102 -7.88 -7.42 0.40
C LEU A 102 -7.06 -6.20 -0.06
N ILE A 103 -5.85 -6.45 -0.59
CA ILE A 103 -4.93 -5.44 -1.13
C ILE A 103 -5.60 -4.69 -2.28
N HIS A 104 -6.12 -5.40 -3.28
CA HIS A 104 -6.78 -4.79 -4.43
C HIS A 104 -7.99 -3.93 -4.04
N ARG A 105 -8.86 -4.42 -3.14
CA ARG A 105 -10.07 -3.68 -2.73
C ARG A 105 -9.78 -2.40 -1.97
N ARG A 106 -8.63 -2.34 -1.28
CA ARG A 106 -8.22 -1.21 -0.45
C ARG A 106 -7.26 -0.27 -1.17
N GLY A 107 -6.91 -0.55 -2.43
CA GLY A 107 -6.01 0.30 -3.21
C GLY A 107 -4.53 0.14 -2.86
N TYR A 108 -4.16 -0.88 -2.07
CA TYR A 108 -2.76 -1.09 -1.67
C TYR A 108 -1.90 -1.70 -2.80
N ALA A 109 -2.48 -1.99 -3.97
CA ALA A 109 -1.76 -2.60 -5.09
C ALA A 109 -0.63 -1.70 -5.64
N HIS A 110 -0.69 -0.39 -5.39
CA HIS A 110 0.30 0.59 -5.85
C HIS A 110 1.42 0.86 -4.84
N TYR A 111 1.38 0.25 -3.65
CA TYR A 111 2.46 0.38 -2.66
C TYR A 111 3.66 -0.47 -3.12
N GLY A 112 4.39 0.08 -4.09
CA GLY A 112 5.68 -0.41 -4.54
C GLY A 112 6.80 -0.03 -3.56
N LYS A 113 8.05 -0.34 -3.94
CA LYS A 113 9.25 -0.09 -3.12
C LYS A 113 9.46 1.38 -2.74
N ASP A 114 8.94 2.32 -3.53
CA ASP A 114 9.24 3.75 -3.38
C ASP A 114 8.11 4.54 -2.67
N ILE A 115 7.08 3.85 -2.19
CA ILE A 115 5.94 4.50 -1.53
C ILE A 115 5.80 3.97 -0.11
N PHE A 116 5.85 4.89 0.85
CA PHE A 116 5.67 4.64 2.26
C PHE A 116 4.25 4.97 2.70
N SER A 117 3.69 4.08 3.52
CA SER A 117 2.51 4.36 4.33
C SER A 117 2.89 5.13 5.61
N LEU A 118 1.92 5.83 6.20
CA LEU A 118 2.11 6.49 7.49
C LEU A 118 2.63 5.56 8.59
N ARG A 119 2.18 4.31 8.58
CA ARG A 119 2.55 3.33 9.61
C ARG A 119 3.99 2.88 9.46
N GLN A 120 4.46 2.68 8.23
CA GLN A 120 5.89 2.44 7.95
C GLN A 120 6.75 3.62 8.42
N ILE A 121 6.31 4.86 8.18
CA ILE A 121 6.99 6.05 8.70
C ILE A 121 7.01 6.01 10.24
N CYS A 122 5.88 5.71 10.88
CA CYS A 122 5.81 5.59 12.34
C CYS A 122 6.77 4.52 12.88
N ALA A 123 6.88 3.38 12.20
CA ALA A 123 7.76 2.29 12.57
C ALA A 123 9.24 2.68 12.40
N HIS A 124 9.65 3.14 11.21
CA HIS A 124 11.03 3.54 10.92
C HIS A 124 11.51 4.68 11.82
N PHE A 125 10.65 5.68 12.04
CA PHE A 125 10.98 6.80 12.90
C PHE A 125 10.64 6.55 14.36
N CYS A 126 10.01 5.43 14.73
CA CYS A 126 9.51 5.18 16.09
C CYS A 126 8.77 6.40 16.68
N VAL A 127 7.83 6.96 15.93
CA VAL A 127 7.03 8.14 16.31
C VAL A 127 5.55 7.79 16.29
N ARG A 128 4.76 8.53 17.09
CA ARG A 128 3.31 8.34 17.13
C ARG A 128 2.68 8.80 15.81
N TYR A 129 1.58 8.15 15.44
CA TYR A 129 0.80 8.47 14.24
C TYR A 129 0.35 9.93 14.18
N SER A 130 -0.11 10.49 15.31
CA SER A 130 -0.50 11.90 15.42
C SER A 130 0.63 12.86 15.08
N LYS A 131 1.88 12.50 15.42
CA LYS A 131 3.05 13.32 15.10
C LYS A 131 3.34 13.32 13.61
N VAL A 132 3.25 12.17 12.94
CA VAL A 132 3.44 12.10 11.49
C VAL A 132 2.33 12.87 10.75
N ILE A 133 1.09 12.79 11.23
CA ILE A 133 -0.01 13.62 10.70
C ILE A 133 0.31 15.10 10.85
N SER A 134 0.78 15.55 12.01
CA SER A 134 1.13 16.96 12.21
C SER A 134 2.20 17.45 11.23
N TRP A 135 3.16 16.60 10.84
CA TRP A 135 4.15 16.95 9.82
C TRP A 135 3.52 17.16 8.44
N ILE A 136 2.49 16.39 8.10
CA ILE A 136 1.75 16.53 6.84
C ILE A 136 0.86 17.76 6.87
N GLU A 137 0.14 17.99 7.97
CA GLU A 137 -0.75 19.15 8.14
C GLU A 137 0.03 20.47 8.14
N GLN A 138 1.24 20.47 8.71
CA GLN A 138 2.16 21.61 8.67
C GLN A 138 2.88 21.77 7.32
N GLY A 139 2.65 20.87 6.36
CA GLY A 139 3.29 20.90 5.04
C GLY A 139 4.77 20.51 5.02
N LEU A 140 5.32 20.03 6.12
CA LEU A 140 6.72 19.59 6.24
C LEU A 140 6.95 18.29 5.46
N LEU A 141 6.00 17.36 5.57
CA LEU A 141 6.06 16.08 4.87
C LEU A 141 4.99 16.05 3.76
N LYS A 142 5.43 16.01 2.50
CA LYS A 142 4.52 15.86 1.37
C LYS A 142 3.95 14.45 1.33
N ALA A 143 2.63 14.35 1.38
CA ALA A 143 1.89 13.10 1.26
C ALA A 143 0.71 13.27 0.30
N LYS A 144 0.47 12.26 -0.53
CA LYS A 144 -0.74 12.17 -1.34
C LYS A 144 -1.85 11.58 -0.49
N ARG A 145 -2.97 12.29 -0.39
CA ARG A 145 -4.16 11.85 0.34
C ARG A 145 -5.12 11.18 -0.64
N GLU A 146 -5.32 9.89 -0.47
CA GLU A 146 -6.22 9.08 -1.28
C GLU A 146 -7.48 8.75 -0.48
N GLN A 147 -8.64 8.96 -1.10
CA GLN A 147 -9.91 8.53 -0.54
C GLN A 147 -10.14 7.06 -0.87
N THR A 148 -10.11 6.19 0.13
CA THR A 148 -10.51 4.80 -0.10
C THR A 148 -12.02 4.67 -0.22
N ARG A 149 -12.47 3.61 -0.89
CA ARG A 149 -13.90 3.22 -0.97
C ARG A 149 -14.57 2.99 0.39
N THR A 150 -13.78 2.93 1.47
CA THR A 150 -14.23 2.79 2.86
C THR A 150 -14.29 4.11 3.63
N GLY A 151 -14.09 5.26 2.98
CA GLY A 151 -14.25 6.60 3.57
C GLY A 151 -13.11 7.09 4.47
N ARG A 152 -12.20 6.20 4.88
CA ARG A 152 -10.99 6.59 5.62
C ARG A 152 -9.93 7.12 4.65
N PRO A 153 -9.27 8.25 4.93
CA PRO A 153 -8.18 8.72 4.09
C PRO A 153 -6.96 7.84 4.29
N ILE A 154 -6.32 7.46 3.19
CA ILE A 154 -5.02 6.80 3.19
C ILE A 154 -4.00 7.84 2.71
N TYR A 155 -2.81 7.80 3.31
CA TYR A 155 -1.71 8.69 2.94
C TYR A 155 -0.58 7.85 2.35
N SER A 156 -0.17 8.21 1.13
CA SER A 156 0.97 7.67 0.42
C SER A 156 2.07 8.72 0.38
N ILE A 157 3.28 8.35 0.81
CA ILE A 157 4.44 9.24 0.90
C ILE A 157 5.51 8.68 -0.03
N GLU A 158 5.88 9.46 -1.04
CA GLU A 158 6.95 9.07 -1.96
C GLU A 158 8.32 9.12 -1.27
N PHE A 159 9.22 8.22 -1.66
CA PHE A 159 10.56 8.16 -1.10
C PHE A 159 11.32 9.49 -1.25
N GLU A 160 11.20 10.16 -2.40
CA GLU A 160 11.83 11.47 -2.62
C GLU A 160 11.32 12.54 -1.65
N ALA A 161 10.00 12.56 -1.39
CA ALA A 161 9.38 13.47 -0.43
C ALA A 161 9.90 13.20 0.98
N LEU A 162 10.04 11.93 1.35
CA LEU A 162 10.59 11.52 2.64
C LEU A 162 12.07 11.91 2.77
N GLN A 163 12.86 11.70 1.72
CA GLN A 163 14.27 12.04 1.70
C GLN A 163 14.47 13.55 1.84
N LYS A 164 13.67 14.36 1.15
CA LYS A 164 13.67 15.81 1.25
C LYS A 164 13.34 16.26 2.68
N PHE A 165 12.26 15.72 3.26
CA PHE A 165 11.88 15.98 4.64
C PHE A 165 13.03 15.67 5.62
N CYS A 166 13.69 14.52 5.47
CA CYS A 166 14.79 14.15 6.36
C CYS A 166 16.02 15.05 6.20
N LYS A 167 16.28 15.56 5.00
CA LYS A 167 17.40 16.48 4.73
C LYS A 167 17.14 17.87 5.28
N GLU A 168 15.94 18.41 5.09
CA GLU A 168 15.55 19.77 5.47
C GLU A 168 15.20 19.91 6.96
N HIS A 169 14.62 18.86 7.54
CA HIS A 169 14.10 18.88 8.91
C HIS A 169 14.81 17.89 9.83
N ARG A 170 16.15 17.77 9.68
CA ARG A 170 17.00 16.91 10.53
C ARG A 170 16.73 17.16 12.01
N ASN A 171 16.69 18.41 12.43
CA ASN A 171 16.43 18.83 13.81
C ASN A 171 15.14 18.25 14.42
N LEU A 172 14.09 17.99 13.63
CA LEU A 172 12.85 17.38 14.12
C LEU A 172 12.98 15.86 14.33
N LEU A 173 13.96 15.24 13.68
CA LEU A 173 14.27 13.81 13.72
C LEU A 173 15.34 13.46 14.77
N ILE A 174 16.25 14.40 15.06
CA ILE A 174 17.29 14.28 16.07
C ILE A 174 16.64 14.42 17.46
N THR A 175 16.29 13.30 18.07
CA THR A 175 15.92 13.25 19.48
C THR A 175 17.15 12.88 20.33
N ARG A 176 17.15 13.25 21.62
CA ARG A 176 18.27 12.97 22.55
C ARG A 176 18.69 11.49 22.61
N ARG A 177 17.80 10.58 22.19
CA ARG A 177 18.06 9.14 22.01
C ARG A 177 17.54 8.71 20.64
N TRP A 178 18.34 7.97 19.89
CA TRP A 178 17.98 7.45 18.58
C TRP A 178 17.72 5.95 18.67
N PRO A 179 16.51 5.48 18.30
CA PRO A 179 16.26 4.06 18.16
C PRO A 179 17.18 3.47 17.08
N PRO A 180 17.78 2.28 17.28
CA PRO A 180 18.65 1.65 16.29
C PRO A 180 17.96 1.45 14.93
N GLN A 181 16.67 1.13 14.94
CA GLN A 181 15.85 1.01 13.73
C GLN A 181 15.79 2.32 12.92
N ARG A 182 15.72 3.47 13.61
CA ARG A 182 15.71 4.79 12.97
C ARG A 182 17.07 5.12 12.36
N ILE A 183 18.15 4.81 13.07
CA ILE A 183 19.52 5.03 12.58
C ILE A 183 19.76 4.22 11.30
N ARG A 184 19.47 2.91 11.35
CA ARG A 184 19.64 2.03 10.19
C ARG A 184 18.82 2.49 8.99
N PHE A 185 17.56 2.87 9.19
CA PHE A 185 16.74 3.40 8.09
C PHE A 185 17.33 4.68 7.49
N LEU A 186 17.82 5.60 8.33
CA LEU A 186 18.41 6.84 7.85
C LEU A 186 19.72 6.59 7.10
N GLU A 187 20.58 5.71 7.58
CA GLU A 187 21.87 5.38 6.95
C GLU A 187 21.70 4.53 5.69
N GLU A 188 20.93 3.44 5.75
CA GLU A 188 20.82 2.45 4.69
C GLU A 188 19.84 2.85 3.58
N TYR A 189 18.92 3.78 3.83
CA TYR A 189 17.90 4.17 2.85
C TYR A 189 17.90 5.66 2.55
N VAL A 190 17.81 6.54 3.56
CA VAL A 190 17.60 7.98 3.31
C VAL A 190 18.88 8.71 2.88
N PHE A 191 19.99 8.39 3.55
CA PHE A 191 21.32 8.94 3.29
C PHE A 191 22.24 7.94 2.59
N ALA A 192 21.70 6.81 2.14
CA ALA A 192 22.48 5.85 1.38
C ALA A 192 23.11 6.56 0.17
N PRO A 193 24.44 6.46 0.00
CA PRO A 193 25.10 6.99 -1.18
C PRO A 193 24.49 6.29 -2.40
N LYS A 194 24.24 7.06 -3.47
CA LYS A 194 23.68 6.45 -4.68
C LYS A 194 24.64 5.36 -5.13
N HIS A 195 24.14 4.20 -5.56
CA HIS A 195 25.02 3.11 -6.04
C HIS A 195 26.03 3.59 -7.11
N ALA A 196 25.67 4.63 -7.89
CA ALA A 196 26.55 5.30 -8.83
C ALA A 196 27.76 6.03 -8.20
N GLU A 197 27.62 6.56 -6.98
CA GLU A 197 28.70 7.21 -6.21
C GLU A 197 29.62 6.17 -5.54
N LEU A 198 29.12 4.95 -5.30
CA LEU A 198 29.89 3.81 -4.82
C LEU A 198 30.66 3.09 -5.93
N LEU A 199 30.27 3.29 -7.20
CA LEU A 199 31.04 2.81 -8.34
C LEU A 199 32.28 3.71 -8.49
N ARG A 200 33.46 3.17 -8.19
CA ARG A 200 34.74 3.86 -8.41
C ARG A 200 34.82 4.29 -9.87
N THR A 201 34.60 5.57 -10.13
CA THR A 201 34.78 6.18 -11.44
C THR A 201 36.25 6.05 -11.84
N ARG A 202 36.53 6.03 -13.15
CA ARG A 202 37.90 5.96 -13.68
C ARG A 202 38.81 7.04 -13.08
N GLU A 203 38.24 8.20 -12.77
CA GLU A 203 38.89 9.35 -12.13
C GLU A 203 39.27 9.06 -10.68
N SER A 204 38.35 8.52 -9.86
CA SER A 204 38.67 8.14 -8.46
C SER A 204 39.77 7.07 -8.36
N LYS A 205 39.87 6.15 -9.34
CA LYS A 205 40.98 5.18 -9.41
C LYS A 205 42.29 5.84 -9.81
N ARG A 206 42.24 6.83 -10.72
CA ARG A 206 43.42 7.58 -11.18
C ARG A 206 43.98 8.45 -10.06
N GLU A 207 43.12 9.15 -9.33
CA GLU A 207 43.48 10.03 -8.21
C GLU A 207 44.10 9.24 -7.04
N ASN A 208 43.47 8.13 -6.60
CA ASN A 208 44.09 7.28 -5.58
C ASN A 208 45.43 6.70 -6.05
N SER A 209 45.55 6.32 -7.33
CA SER A 209 46.82 5.84 -7.85
C SER A 209 47.90 6.93 -7.92
N ALA A 210 47.52 8.20 -8.10
CA ALA A 210 48.42 9.34 -8.06
C ALA A 210 48.84 9.66 -6.61
N PHE A 211 47.91 9.52 -5.66
CA PHE A 211 48.19 9.61 -4.23
C PHE A 211 49.14 8.50 -3.74
N ASP A 212 48.89 7.24 -4.12
CA ASP A 212 49.78 6.10 -3.79
C ASP A 212 51.17 6.24 -4.44
N ARG A 213 51.26 6.94 -5.58
CA ARG A 213 52.52 7.29 -6.24
C ARG A 213 53.20 8.54 -5.66
N GLY A 214 52.58 9.21 -4.67
CA GLY A 214 53.13 10.38 -4.02
C GLY A 214 53.15 11.65 -4.88
N GLU A 215 52.37 11.71 -5.97
CA GLU A 215 52.35 12.85 -6.91
C GLU A 215 51.83 14.17 -6.29
N TYR A 216 51.36 14.14 -5.04
CA TYR A 216 50.88 15.30 -4.27
C TYR A 216 51.82 15.70 -3.12
N LEU A 217 52.94 15.01 -2.95
CA LEU A 217 53.98 15.36 -1.99
C LEU A 217 55.14 15.99 -2.77
N ASP A 218 54.99 17.25 -3.14
CA ASP A 218 56.11 18.05 -3.63
C ASP A 218 56.99 18.44 -2.42
N PRO A 219 58.27 18.02 -2.36
CA PRO A 219 59.15 18.36 -1.23
C PRO A 219 59.64 19.82 -1.22
N ASP A 220 59.33 20.61 -2.25
CA ASP A 220 60.07 21.84 -2.56
C ASP A 220 59.48 23.15 -1.98
N ASP A 221 58.54 23.08 -1.03
CA ASP A 221 58.03 24.27 -0.32
C ASP A 221 58.65 24.51 1.09
N GLU A 222 59.44 23.58 1.63
CA GLU A 222 60.08 23.77 2.96
C GLU A 222 61.41 24.54 2.94
N ASP A 223 62.06 24.71 1.78
CA ASP A 223 63.40 25.32 1.71
C ASP A 223 63.41 26.87 1.63
N LEU A 224 62.25 27.52 1.45
CA LEU A 224 62.15 28.99 1.43
C LEU A 224 62.00 29.62 2.82
N GLN A 225 61.74 28.85 3.88
CA GLN A 225 61.55 29.37 5.24
C GLN A 225 62.78 29.21 6.16
N ARG A 226 63.85 28.53 5.72
CA ARG A 226 65.10 28.36 6.51
C ARG A 226 66.23 29.31 6.13
N ARG A 227 65.98 30.30 5.26
CA ARG A 227 66.97 31.30 4.80
C ARG A 227 66.55 32.76 4.99
N ALA A 228 65.60 33.04 5.90
CA ALA A 228 65.27 34.40 6.33
C ALA A 228 65.86 34.69 7.71
#